data_AF-A0A661THL0-F1
#
_entry.id   AF-A0A661THL0-F1
#
_cell.length_a   1.000
_cell.length_b   1.000
_cell.length_c   1.000
_cell.angle_alpha   90.00
_cell.angle_beta   90.00
_cell.angle_gamma   90.00
#
_symmetry.space_group_name_H-M   'P 1'
#
loop_
_entity.id
_entity.type
_entity.pdbx_description
1 polymer ?
#
loop_
_entity_poly.entity_id
_entity_poly.type
_entity_poly.pdbx_seq_one_letter_code
_entity_poly.pdbx_strand_id
1 'polypeptide(L)'
;MIRINIYAVNRNCHDFQQAANMGKLIFMSKGSMDKFNVSKMYRTFFEFLDESKPEDYILVSGLTNMNIVACSIFANKHNRLNILLWDSKKATYIDESLFFDNYKFKKEI
;
A
#
# COMPACT_ATOMS: atom_id res chain seq x y z
N MET A 1 19.19 10.82 -6.72
CA MET A 1 17.81 10.47 -7.11
C MET A 1 17.08 9.93 -5.91
N ILE A 2 15.98 10.58 -5.52
CA ILE A 2 15.04 10.00 -4.55
C ILE A 2 14.40 8.80 -5.27
N ARG A 3 14.62 7.59 -4.75
CA ARG A 3 13.95 6.39 -5.27
C ARG A 3 12.65 6.21 -4.50
N ILE A 4 11.53 6.36 -5.17
CA ILE A 4 10.19 6.06 -4.65
C ILE A 4 10.04 4.54 -4.56
N ASN A 5 9.58 4.04 -3.42
CA ASN A 5 9.22 2.64 -3.25
C ASN A 5 7.73 2.44 -3.51
N ILE A 6 7.40 1.29 -4.11
CA ILE A 6 6.03 0.87 -4.38
C ILE A 6 5.81 -0.47 -3.66
N TYR A 7 5.00 -0.46 -2.63
CA TYR A 7 4.75 -1.62 -1.78
C TYR A 7 3.53 -2.40 -2.27
N ALA A 8 3.76 -3.59 -2.82
CA ALA A 8 2.73 -4.53 -3.21
C ALA A 8 2.47 -5.54 -2.08
N VAL A 9 1.21 -5.72 -1.71
CA VAL A 9 0.85 -6.57 -0.56
C VAL A 9 1.19 -8.05 -0.77
N ASN A 10 1.21 -8.53 -2.02
CA ASN A 10 1.55 -9.91 -2.35
C ASN A 10 2.18 -10.01 -3.74
N ARG A 11 3.18 -10.88 -3.88
CA ARG A 11 3.67 -11.34 -5.18
C ARG A 11 2.78 -12.44 -5.75
N ASN A 12 1.67 -12.03 -6.38
CA ASN A 12 0.77 -12.94 -7.11
C ASN A 12 1.02 -12.87 -8.63
N CYS A 13 0.18 -13.54 -9.43
CA CYS A 13 0.36 -13.70 -10.88
C CYS A 13 0.03 -12.45 -11.73
N HIS A 14 -0.13 -11.27 -11.15
CA HIS A 14 -0.35 -10.07 -11.95
C HIS A 14 0.96 -9.57 -12.55
N ASP A 15 0.86 -8.98 -13.74
CA ASP A 15 1.96 -8.24 -14.34
C ASP A 15 2.07 -6.87 -13.67
N PHE A 16 3.20 -6.65 -12.98
CA PHE A 16 3.52 -5.42 -12.28
C PHE A 16 4.55 -4.56 -13.03
N GLN A 17 4.85 -4.88 -14.29
CA GLN A 17 5.90 -4.20 -15.06
C GLN A 17 5.67 -2.69 -15.13
N GLN A 18 4.41 -2.24 -15.27
CA GLN A 18 4.10 -0.81 -15.28
C GLN A 18 4.34 -0.13 -13.94
N ALA A 19 4.03 -0.79 -12.82
CA ALA A 19 4.34 -0.25 -11.49
C ALA A 19 5.87 -0.14 -11.29
N ALA A 20 6.64 -1.13 -11.77
CA ALA A 20 8.10 -1.10 -11.68
C ALA A 20 8.74 0.06 -12.45
N ASN A 21 8.05 0.65 -13.44
CA ASN A 21 8.51 1.85 -14.14
C ASN A 21 8.33 3.14 -13.32
N MET A 22 7.42 3.14 -12.33
CA MET A 22 7.12 4.30 -11.49
C MET A 22 8.03 4.37 -10.25
N GLY A 23 8.64 3.25 -9.85
CA GLY A 23 9.47 3.18 -8.65
C GLY A 23 10.00 1.79 -8.36
N LYS A 24 10.69 1.64 -7.24
CA LYS A 24 11.21 0.34 -6.78
C LYS A 24 10.06 -0.50 -6.21
N LEU A 25 9.66 -1.53 -6.94
CA LEU A 25 8.64 -2.47 -6.49
C LEU A 25 9.15 -3.37 -5.35
N ILE A 26 8.41 -3.41 -4.24
CA ILE A 26 8.70 -4.20 -3.03
C ILE A 26 7.48 -5.05 -2.72
N PHE A 27 7.63 -6.38 -2.72
CA PHE A 27 6.58 -7.30 -2.32
C PHE A 27 6.68 -7.61 -0.84
N MET A 28 5.63 -7.30 -0.07
CA MET A 28 5.61 -7.50 1.38
C MET A 28 5.26 -8.94 1.78
N SER A 29 4.71 -9.73 0.86
CA SER A 29 4.46 -11.16 1.08
C SER A 29 4.53 -11.97 -0.22
N LYS A 30 4.59 -13.29 -0.07
CA LYS A 30 4.58 -14.26 -1.18
C LYS A 30 3.70 -15.45 -0.84
N GLY A 31 3.05 -16.02 -1.85
CA GLY A 31 2.21 -17.22 -1.70
C GLY A 31 0.84 -16.94 -1.09
N SER A 32 0.17 -18.00 -0.62
CA SER A 32 -1.15 -17.89 -0.02
C SER A 32 -1.07 -17.26 1.37
N MET A 33 -2.04 -16.39 1.66
CA MET A 33 -2.25 -15.82 2.98
C MET A 33 -3.70 -16.05 3.37
N ASP A 34 -3.92 -16.46 4.63
CA ASP A 34 -5.26 -16.57 5.17
C ASP A 34 -5.90 -15.17 5.25
N LYS A 35 -6.98 -14.97 4.49
CA LYS A 35 -7.69 -13.70 4.37
C LYS A 35 -8.28 -13.19 5.69
N PHE A 36 -8.45 -14.05 6.69
CA PHE A 36 -8.98 -13.69 8.00
C PHE A 36 -7.91 -13.44 9.06
N ASN A 37 -6.65 -13.75 8.77
CA ASN A 37 -5.55 -13.57 9.72
C ASN A 37 -4.93 -12.17 9.62
N VAL A 38 -5.72 -11.16 9.98
CA VAL A 38 -5.34 -9.73 9.93
C VAL A 38 -4.11 -9.45 10.80
N SER A 39 -3.98 -10.10 11.96
CA SER A 39 -2.82 -9.94 12.83
C SER A 39 -1.51 -10.42 12.18
N LYS A 40 -1.56 -11.50 11.40
CA LYS A 40 -0.41 -11.95 10.61
C LYS A 40 -0.09 -10.95 9.50
N MET A 41 -1.10 -10.45 8.79
CA MET A 41 -0.90 -9.40 7.76
C MET A 41 -0.19 -8.19 8.35
N TYR A 42 -0.66 -7.69 9.50
CA TYR A 42 -0.05 -6.54 10.17
C TYR A 42 1.42 -6.75 10.48
N ARG A 43 1.77 -7.85 11.18
CA ARG A 43 3.17 -8.14 11.52
C ARG A 43 4.04 -8.25 10.27
N THR A 44 3.54 -8.94 9.25
CA THR A 44 4.27 -9.10 7.99
C THR A 44 4.48 -7.76 7.27
N PHE A 45 3.49 -6.88 7.19
CA PHE A 45 3.62 -5.61 6.46
C PHE A 45 4.34 -4.53 7.25
N PHE A 46 4.21 -4.53 8.58
CA PHE A 46 4.83 -3.55 9.46
C PHE A 46 6.36 -3.51 9.27
N GLU A 47 7.01 -4.67 9.17
CA GLU A 47 8.47 -4.77 8.95
C GLU A 47 8.93 -4.07 7.66
N PHE A 48 8.10 -4.04 6.61
CA PHE A 48 8.44 -3.35 5.36
C PHE A 48 8.09 -1.86 5.40
N LEU A 49 6.94 -1.54 5.99
CA LEU A 49 6.42 -0.18 6.03
C LEU A 49 7.08 0.66 7.12
N ASP A 50 7.79 0.05 8.07
CA ASP A 50 8.58 0.81 9.04
C ASP A 50 9.74 1.57 8.38
N GLU A 51 10.26 1.09 7.25
CA GLU A 51 11.28 1.81 6.48
C GLU A 51 10.69 2.69 5.36
N SER A 52 9.36 2.76 5.25
CA SER A 52 8.70 3.56 4.21
C SER A 52 8.79 5.06 4.48
N LYS A 53 8.71 5.84 3.40
CA LYS A 53 8.73 7.30 3.41
C LYS A 53 7.35 7.89 3.05
N PRO A 54 7.07 9.16 3.41
CA PRO A 54 5.80 9.80 3.10
C PRO A 54 5.50 9.90 1.60
N GLU A 55 6.51 9.83 0.72
CA GLU A 55 6.36 9.89 -0.74
C GLU A 55 6.21 8.49 -1.40
N ASP A 56 6.38 7.41 -0.63
CA ASP A 56 6.21 6.06 -1.14
C ASP A 56 4.72 5.73 -1.39
N TYR A 57 4.47 4.64 -2.13
CA TYR A 57 3.12 4.25 -2.53
C TYR A 57 2.76 2.83 -2.08
N ILE A 58 1.50 2.62 -1.73
CA ILE A 58 0.89 1.30 -1.64
C ILE A 58 0.26 0.93 -2.98
N LEU A 59 0.65 -0.20 -3.55
CA LEU A 59 0.06 -0.74 -4.76
C LEU A 59 -1.19 -1.56 -4.43
N VAL A 60 -2.36 -1.04 -4.76
CA VAL A 60 -3.64 -1.72 -4.49
C VAL A 60 -3.79 -2.91 -5.42
N SER A 61 -3.63 -4.11 -4.87
CA SER A 61 -3.63 -5.36 -5.63
C SER A 61 -3.96 -6.56 -4.74
N GLY A 62 -4.40 -7.68 -5.32
CA GLY A 62 -4.67 -8.90 -4.55
C GLY A 62 -5.85 -8.76 -3.58
N LEU A 63 -5.71 -9.29 -2.36
CA LEU A 63 -6.81 -9.36 -1.39
C LEU A 63 -7.12 -8.01 -0.74
N THR A 64 -8.39 -7.62 -0.70
CA THR A 64 -8.87 -6.38 -0.09
C THR A 64 -8.38 -6.21 1.35
N ASN A 65 -8.48 -7.25 2.18
CA ASN A 65 -8.06 -7.18 3.59
C ASN A 65 -6.56 -6.86 3.74
N MET A 66 -5.73 -7.34 2.81
CA MET A 66 -4.29 -7.04 2.84
C MET A 66 -4.04 -5.57 2.50
N ASN A 67 -4.74 -5.02 1.49
CA ASN A 67 -4.63 -3.61 1.14
C ASN A 67 -5.13 -2.71 2.27
N ILE A 68 -6.25 -3.06 2.92
CA ILE A 68 -6.77 -2.32 4.08
C ILE A 68 -5.68 -2.22 5.16
N VAL A 69 -5.08 -3.34 5.55
CA VAL A 69 -4.04 -3.37 6.59
C VAL A 69 -2.82 -2.53 6.18
N ALA A 70 -2.32 -2.70 4.95
CA ALA A 70 -1.16 -1.95 4.46
C ALA A 70 -1.43 -0.43 4.43
N CYS A 71 -2.58 -0.02 3.89
CA CYS A 71 -3.00 1.37 3.85
C CYS A 71 -3.18 1.95 5.25
N SER A 72 -3.76 1.21 6.20
CA SER A 72 -3.91 1.66 7.59
C SER A 72 -2.56 1.90 8.27
N ILE A 73 -1.59 1.00 8.09
CA ILE A 73 -0.24 1.17 8.64
C ILE A 73 0.42 2.42 8.04
N PHE A 74 0.38 2.56 6.71
CA PHE A 74 0.99 3.67 5.99
C PHE A 74 0.36 5.02 6.39
N ALA A 75 -0.97 5.10 6.39
CA ALA A 75 -1.73 6.27 6.77
C ALA A 75 -1.41 6.72 8.20
N ASN A 76 -1.38 5.78 9.14
CA ASN A 76 -1.07 6.06 10.53
C ASN A 76 0.38 6.54 10.73
N LYS A 77 1.33 6.01 9.96
CA LYS A 77 2.75 6.40 10.05
C LYS A 77 3.00 7.81 9.49
N HIS A 78 2.43 8.10 8.33
CA HIS A 78 2.82 9.28 7.54
C HIS A 78 1.85 10.45 7.61
N ASN A 79 0.70 10.29 8.29
CA ASN A 79 -0.41 11.24 8.23
C ASN A 79 -0.86 11.55 6.78
N ARG A 80 -0.63 10.60 5.87
CA ARG A 80 -1.06 10.62 4.48
C ARG A 80 -1.11 9.21 3.93
N LEU A 81 -1.82 9.02 2.84
CA LEU A 81 -1.89 7.77 2.12
C LEU A 81 -1.70 8.03 0.63
N ASN A 82 -0.68 7.41 0.03
CA ASN A 82 -0.50 7.43 -1.42
C ASN A 82 -0.73 6.01 -1.95
N ILE A 83 -1.57 5.88 -2.98
CA ILE A 83 -1.93 4.60 -3.57
C ILE A 83 -1.72 4.62 -5.08
N LEU A 84 -1.37 3.46 -5.62
CA LEU A 84 -1.41 3.19 -7.06
C LEU A 84 -2.60 2.27 -7.37
N LEU A 85 -3.45 2.72 -8.28
CA LEU A 85 -4.67 2.06 -8.71
C LEU A 85 -4.56 1.67 -10.18
N TRP A 86 -4.86 0.41 -10.52
CA TRP A 86 -4.88 -0.01 -11.92
C TRP A 86 -6.13 0.49 -12.64
N ASP A 87 -5.96 1.31 -13.67
CA ASP A 87 -7.00 1.69 -14.62
C ASP A 87 -6.99 0.73 -15.81
N SER A 88 -7.93 -0.21 -15.81
CA SER A 88 -8.06 -1.20 -16.88
C SER A 88 -8.47 -0.62 -18.23
N LYS A 89 -9.08 0.58 -18.27
CA LYS A 89 -9.48 1.23 -19.52
C LYS A 89 -8.28 1.87 -20.22
N LYS A 90 -7.38 2.46 -19.44
CA LYS A 90 -6.15 3.09 -19.94
C LYS A 90 -4.95 2.13 -19.95
N ALA A 91 -5.13 0.93 -19.38
CA ALA A 91 -4.07 -0.04 -19.15
C ALA A 91 -2.85 0.60 -18.48
N THR A 92 -3.07 1.38 -17.43
CA THR A 92 -2.01 2.08 -16.67
C THR A 92 -2.35 2.21 -15.20
N TYR A 93 -1.39 2.59 -14.38
CA TYR A 93 -1.61 2.97 -12.99
C TYR A 93 -1.91 4.46 -12.85
N ILE A 94 -2.85 4.79 -11.97
CA ILE A 94 -3.16 6.14 -11.52
C ILE A 94 -2.67 6.28 -10.08
N ASP A 95 -1.93 7.35 -9.82
CA ASP A 95 -1.54 7.75 -8.48
C ASP A 95 -2.61 8.62 -7.84
N GLU A 96 -2.98 8.28 -6.61
CA GLU A 96 -3.92 9.05 -5.80
C GLU A 96 -3.34 9.25 -4.41
N SER A 97 -3.54 10.43 -3.84
CA SER A 97 -3.01 10.79 -2.52
C SER A 97 -4.07 11.43 -1.65
N LEU A 98 -4.11 11.02 -0.38
CA LEU A 98 -4.94 11.59 0.66
C LEU A 98 -4.04 12.17 1.76
N PHE A 99 -4.26 13.42 2.13
CA PHE A 99 -3.57 14.11 3.21
C PHE A 99 -4.54 14.27 4.39
N PHE A 100 -4.14 13.85 5.59
CA PHE A 100 -5.02 13.86 6.77
C PHE A 100 -4.91 15.15 7.61
N ASP A 101 -4.21 16.15 7.09
CA ASP A 101 -4.06 17.46 7.74
C ASP A 101 -5.45 18.09 7.96
N ASN A 102 -5.89 18.11 9.23
CA ASN A 102 -7.11 18.74 9.77
C ASN A 102 -8.36 17.87 10.05
N TYR A 103 -8.29 16.53 9.98
CA TYR A 103 -9.43 15.70 10.45
C TYR A 103 -9.41 15.52 11.97
N LYS A 104 -10.16 16.34 12.71
CA LYS A 104 -10.50 16.06 14.11
C LYS A 104 -11.78 15.22 14.16
N PHE A 105 -11.67 13.93 14.48
CA PHE A 105 -12.83 13.19 14.93
C PHE A 105 -13.38 13.88 16.18
N LYS A 106 -14.66 14.27 16.17
CA LYS A 106 -15.34 14.56 17.42
C LYS A 106 -15.26 13.27 18.24
N LYS A 107 -14.57 13.31 19.38
CA LYS A 107 -14.74 12.28 20.40
C LYS A 107 -16.19 12.40 20.87
N GLU A 108 -17.07 11.55 20.38
CA GLU A 108 -18.27 11.20 21.13
C GLU A 108 -17.76 10.34 22.29
N ILE A 109 -17.85 10.91 23.51
CA ILE A 109 -17.57 10.25 24.79
C ILE A 109 -18.77 9.38 25.12
#